data_AF-A0A6N7GY23-F1
#
_entry.id   AF-A0A6N7GY23-F1
#
_cell.length_a   1.000
_cell.length_b   1.000
_cell.length_c   1.000
_cell.angle_alpha   90.00
_cell.angle_beta   90.00
_cell.angle_gamma   90.00
#
_symmetry.space_group_name_H-M   'P 1'
#
loop_
_entity.id
_entity.type
_entity.pdbx_description
1 polymer ?
#
loop_
_entity_poly.entity_id
_entity_poly.type
_entity_poly.pdbx_seq_one_letter_code
_entity_poly.pdbx_strand_id
1 'polypeptide(L)'
;MSVIDPRERAKAHAETRHVDFYAEALKASEAFRKEYQGRMNVVKGSEMPFERSPDGLIKHIINEKMNTKECCLDIYMQFLPPGKASGKHRHLSEEVFYVVEGRGYDLHWDVKFDCKDVMEFEWDEEPKRFEWEQGDFVYIPPYCIHKHVNADANNEARIIVINSRIIKPMGFDWFEQLENAEGY
;
A
#
# COMPACT_ATOMS: atom_id res chain seq x y z
N MET A 1 26.22 37.91 16.00
CA MET A 1 25.66 38.26 14.66
C MET A 1 24.16 38.08 14.74
N SER A 2 23.36 39.01 14.19
CA SER A 2 21.88 38.88 14.17
C SER A 2 21.49 37.72 13.24
N VAL A 3 20.71 36.77 13.75
CA VAL A 3 20.16 35.63 12.99
C VAL A 3 19.03 36.08 12.04
N ILE A 4 18.54 37.31 12.21
CA ILE A 4 17.44 37.87 11.43
C ILE A 4 17.99 38.65 10.25
N ASP A 5 17.69 38.19 9.03
CA ASP A 5 17.95 38.90 7.78
C ASP A 5 16.84 39.95 7.52
N PRO A 6 17.14 41.26 7.58
CA PRO A 6 16.14 42.30 7.34
C PRO A 6 15.67 42.38 5.89
N ARG A 7 16.38 41.75 4.94
CA ARG A 7 16.07 41.81 3.51
C ARG A 7 14.76 41.12 3.16
N GLU A 8 14.40 40.04 3.85
CA GLU A 8 13.12 39.36 3.61
C GLU A 8 11.92 40.25 3.96
N ARG A 9 12.01 41.04 5.05
CA ARG A 9 10.96 42.01 5.38
C ARG A 9 10.85 43.11 4.32
N ALA A 10 11.98 43.60 3.80
CA ALA A 10 11.97 44.58 2.73
C ALA A 10 11.35 44.00 1.43
N LYS A 11 11.68 42.75 1.08
CA LYS A 11 11.10 42.05 -0.07
C LYS A 11 9.58 41.86 0.05
N ALA A 12 9.06 41.63 1.25
CA ALA A 12 7.63 41.46 1.50
C ALA A 12 6.77 42.70 1.14
N HIS A 13 7.39 43.88 1.04
CA HIS A 13 6.73 45.14 0.67
C HIS A 13 7.12 45.65 -0.73
N ALA A 14 7.94 44.90 -1.48
CA ALA A 14 8.29 45.24 -2.85
C ALA A 14 7.18 44.81 -3.82
N GLU A 15 7.05 45.51 -4.95
CA GLU A 15 6.17 45.09 -6.03
C GLU A 15 6.73 43.80 -6.66
N THR A 16 6.01 42.70 -6.48
CA THR A 16 6.44 41.36 -6.89
C THR A 16 5.25 40.55 -7.38
N ARG A 17 5.52 39.39 -7.98
CA ARG A 17 4.48 38.45 -8.37
C ARG A 17 3.87 37.80 -7.12
N HIS A 18 2.55 37.79 -7.07
CA HIS A 18 1.80 37.07 -6.05
C HIS A 18 1.24 35.75 -6.60
N VAL A 19 1.04 34.79 -5.70
CA VAL A 19 0.33 33.52 -5.93
C VAL A 19 -0.79 33.41 -4.92
N ASP A 20 -1.77 32.54 -5.17
CA ASP A 20 -2.97 32.38 -4.36
C ASP A 20 -3.16 30.96 -3.81
N PHE A 21 -2.08 30.16 -3.74
CA PHE A 21 -2.11 28.77 -3.29
C PHE A 21 -2.91 28.53 -2.00
N TYR A 22 -2.81 29.43 -1.02
CA TYR A 22 -3.59 29.31 0.21
C TYR A 22 -5.09 29.49 -0.02
N ALA A 23 -5.49 30.46 -0.84
CA ALA A 23 -6.88 30.70 -1.18
C ALA A 23 -7.45 29.54 -2.03
N GLU A 24 -6.65 28.99 -2.95
CA GLU A 24 -7.00 27.78 -3.70
C GLU A 24 -7.19 26.58 -2.78
N ALA A 25 -6.29 26.36 -1.81
CA ALA A 25 -6.39 25.29 -0.83
C ALA A 25 -7.64 25.39 0.06
N LEU A 26 -8.04 26.61 0.46
CA LEU A 26 -9.29 26.82 1.19
C LEU A 26 -10.52 26.39 0.36
N LYS A 27 -10.57 26.78 -0.92
CA LYS A 27 -11.65 26.38 -1.84
C LYS A 27 -11.67 24.86 -2.04
N ALA A 28 -10.51 24.25 -2.26
CA ALA A 28 -10.38 22.81 -2.42
C ALA A 28 -10.84 22.05 -1.16
N SER A 29 -10.46 22.52 0.04
CA SER A 29 -10.89 21.92 1.31
C SER A 29 -12.40 22.05 1.54
N GLU A 30 -13.01 23.17 1.16
CA GLU A 30 -14.47 23.32 1.20
C GLU A 30 -15.17 22.36 0.23
N ALA A 31 -14.68 22.25 -1.01
CA ALA A 31 -15.22 21.34 -2.01
C ALA A 31 -15.11 19.88 -1.54
N PHE A 32 -13.94 19.47 -1.05
CA PHE A 32 -13.70 18.12 -0.54
C PHE A 32 -14.66 17.76 0.59
N ARG A 33 -14.90 18.65 1.56
CA ARG A 33 -15.85 18.40 2.66
C ARG A 33 -17.28 18.15 2.16
N LYS A 34 -17.70 18.80 1.07
CA LYS A 34 -19.01 18.57 0.44
C LYS A 34 -19.03 17.23 -0.30
N GLU A 35 -18.00 16.95 -1.11
CA GLU A 35 -17.85 15.70 -1.87
C GLU A 35 -17.80 14.47 -0.95
N TYR A 36 -17.02 14.55 0.13
CA TYR A 36 -16.80 13.46 1.08
C TYR A 36 -18.11 12.88 1.65
N GLN A 37 -19.14 13.71 1.79
CA GLN A 37 -20.44 13.24 2.27
C GLN A 37 -21.10 12.24 1.31
N GLY A 38 -20.88 12.41 0.00
CA GLY A 38 -21.43 11.54 -1.06
C GLY A 38 -20.58 10.31 -1.38
N ARG A 39 -19.41 10.14 -0.75
CA ARG A 39 -18.54 8.98 -0.99
C ARG A 39 -19.13 7.69 -0.45
N MET A 40 -18.76 6.58 -1.10
CA MET A 40 -19.27 5.25 -0.77
C MET A 40 -18.88 4.85 0.66
N ASN A 41 -19.90 4.57 1.48
CA ASN A 41 -19.72 4.18 2.88
C ASN A 41 -19.73 2.66 3.08
N VAL A 42 -20.44 1.93 2.21
CA VAL A 42 -20.56 0.47 2.27
C VAL A 42 -20.28 -0.08 0.89
N VAL A 43 -19.25 -0.93 0.79
CA VAL A 43 -18.94 -1.69 -0.41
C VAL A 43 -19.66 -3.02 -0.32
N LYS A 44 -20.60 -3.31 -1.22
CA LYS A 44 -21.29 -4.60 -1.23
C LYS A 44 -20.46 -5.64 -1.98
N GLY A 45 -20.26 -6.79 -1.34
CA GLY A 45 -19.54 -7.90 -1.95
C GLY A 45 -20.13 -8.36 -3.29
N SER A 46 -21.45 -8.26 -3.49
CA SER A 46 -22.10 -8.61 -4.77
C SER A 46 -21.82 -7.63 -5.91
N GLU A 47 -21.40 -6.41 -5.60
CA GLU A 47 -21.14 -5.34 -6.57
C GLU A 47 -19.65 -5.24 -6.94
N MET A 48 -18.76 -5.85 -6.13
CA MET A 48 -17.33 -5.88 -6.41
C MET A 48 -16.92 -7.16 -7.16
N PRO A 49 -16.40 -7.04 -8.40
CA PRO A 49 -15.90 -8.17 -9.15
C PRO A 49 -14.61 -8.72 -8.54
N PHE A 50 -14.32 -9.98 -8.84
CA PHE A 50 -12.99 -10.54 -8.62
C PHE A 50 -12.04 -10.03 -9.71
N GLU A 51 -10.80 -9.81 -9.31
CA GLU A 51 -9.69 -9.52 -10.19
C GLU A 51 -8.75 -10.74 -10.19
N ARG A 52 -8.46 -11.25 -11.38
CA ARG A 52 -7.23 -12.01 -11.56
C ARG A 52 -6.17 -10.93 -11.72
N SER A 53 -5.15 -10.94 -10.86
CA SER A 53 -4.01 -10.02 -10.87
C SER A 53 -2.69 -10.81 -10.94
N PRO A 54 -1.55 -10.18 -11.26
CA PRO A 54 -0.25 -10.84 -11.25
C PRO A 54 0.08 -11.49 -9.90
N ASP A 55 -0.57 -11.05 -8.83
CA ASP A 55 -0.41 -11.60 -7.49
C ASP A 55 -1.43 -12.70 -7.13
N GLY A 56 -2.37 -13.01 -8.02
CA GLY A 56 -3.33 -14.11 -7.88
C GLY A 56 -4.79 -13.67 -7.98
N LEU A 57 -5.69 -14.43 -7.36
CA LEU A 57 -7.11 -14.09 -7.33
C LEU A 57 -7.40 -13.15 -6.16
N ILE A 58 -7.78 -11.91 -6.44
CA ILE A 58 -8.06 -10.90 -5.42
C ILE A 58 -9.47 -10.31 -5.58
N LYS A 59 -9.95 -9.70 -4.51
CA LYS A 59 -11.20 -8.93 -4.48
C LYS A 59 -11.06 -7.72 -3.57
N HIS A 60 -11.10 -6.54 -4.17
CA HIS A 60 -10.97 -5.28 -3.44
C HIS A 60 -12.12 -5.07 -2.45
N ILE A 61 -11.75 -4.77 -1.21
CA ILE A 61 -12.65 -4.24 -0.17
C ILE A 61 -12.61 -2.70 -0.25
N ILE A 62 -11.41 -2.12 -0.32
CA ILE A 62 -11.15 -0.70 -0.53
C ILE A 62 -10.04 -0.56 -1.57
N ASN A 63 -10.24 0.31 -2.55
CA ASN A 63 -9.20 0.74 -3.49
C ASN A 63 -9.35 2.26 -3.72
N GLU A 64 -8.24 2.97 -3.94
CA GLU A 64 -8.26 4.41 -4.24
C GLU A 64 -9.23 4.82 -5.37
N LYS A 65 -9.47 3.93 -6.33
CA LYS A 65 -10.35 4.19 -7.48
C LYS A 65 -11.83 3.94 -7.20
N MET A 66 -12.18 3.42 -6.01
CA MET A 66 -13.56 3.08 -5.66
C MET A 66 -14.38 4.24 -5.06
N ASN A 67 -13.75 5.41 -4.85
CA ASN A 67 -14.40 6.59 -4.26
C ASN A 67 -15.11 6.30 -2.91
N THR A 68 -14.46 5.50 -2.06
CA THR A 68 -14.93 5.19 -0.70
C THR A 68 -14.53 6.29 0.28
N LYS A 69 -15.09 6.25 1.49
CA LYS A 69 -14.72 7.17 2.58
C LYS A 69 -13.33 6.92 3.18
N GLU A 70 -12.76 5.73 2.97
CA GLU A 70 -11.41 5.38 3.40
C GLU A 70 -10.38 5.92 2.40
N CYS A 71 -9.56 6.87 2.84
CA CYS A 71 -8.67 7.65 1.97
C CYS A 71 -7.21 7.19 2.01
N CYS A 72 -6.85 6.31 2.94
CA CYS A 72 -5.47 6.05 3.32
C CYS A 72 -5.06 4.57 3.17
N LEU A 73 -5.99 3.64 3.09
CA LEU A 73 -5.68 2.20 3.02
C LEU A 73 -6.22 1.55 1.74
N ASP A 74 -5.41 0.82 1.00
CA ASP A 74 -5.91 -0.17 0.05
C ASP A 74 -6.07 -1.51 0.78
N ILE A 75 -7.22 -2.16 0.59
CA ILE A 75 -7.59 -3.39 1.29
C ILE A 75 -8.23 -4.35 0.31
N TYR A 76 -7.75 -5.59 0.25
CA TYR A 76 -8.34 -6.62 -0.60
C TYR A 76 -8.32 -7.99 0.08
N MET A 77 -9.27 -8.84 -0.30
CA MET A 77 -9.18 -10.28 0.00
C MET A 77 -8.33 -10.93 -1.09
N GLN A 78 -7.45 -11.84 -0.69
CA GLN A 78 -6.72 -12.71 -1.61
C GLN A 78 -7.06 -14.16 -1.32
N PHE A 79 -7.22 -14.94 -2.38
CA PHE A 79 -7.65 -16.33 -2.35
C PHE A 79 -6.55 -17.20 -2.93
N LEU A 80 -5.98 -18.07 -2.11
CA LEU A 80 -4.84 -18.92 -2.44
C LEU A 80 -5.34 -20.37 -2.61
N PRO A 81 -5.37 -20.92 -3.84
CA PRO A 81 -5.81 -22.28 -4.07
C PRO A 81 -4.97 -23.31 -3.29
N PRO A 82 -5.45 -24.55 -3.11
CA PRO A 82 -4.73 -25.58 -2.39
C PRO A 82 -3.31 -25.82 -2.93
N GLY A 83 -2.31 -25.72 -2.07
CA GLY A 83 -0.90 -25.90 -2.41
C GLY A 83 -0.31 -24.85 -3.36
N LYS A 84 -1.00 -23.72 -3.58
CA LYS A 84 -0.57 -22.63 -4.47
C LYS A 84 -0.08 -21.42 -3.68
N ALA A 85 0.49 -20.47 -4.40
CA ALA A 85 1.07 -19.26 -3.85
C ALA A 85 0.61 -18.01 -4.62
N SER A 86 0.75 -16.85 -4.00
CA SER A 86 0.68 -15.56 -4.66
C SER A 86 1.83 -15.37 -5.65
N GLY A 87 1.87 -14.20 -6.29
CA GLY A 87 3.09 -13.75 -6.94
C GLY A 87 4.17 -13.39 -5.91
N LYS A 88 5.39 -13.15 -6.40
CA LYS A 88 6.48 -12.59 -5.59
C LYS A 88 6.63 -11.13 -5.93
N HIS A 89 6.55 -10.25 -4.95
CA HIS A 89 6.56 -8.81 -5.20
C HIS A 89 7.17 -8.03 -4.04
N ARG A 90 7.33 -6.71 -4.22
CA ARG A 90 7.75 -5.76 -3.18
C ARG A 90 7.14 -4.39 -3.41
N HIS A 91 6.95 -3.63 -2.34
CA HIS A 91 6.53 -2.23 -2.39
C HIS A 91 7.07 -1.46 -1.19
N LEU A 92 7.26 -0.14 -1.34
CA LEU A 92 7.73 0.73 -0.26
C LEU A 92 6.72 0.96 0.86
N SER A 93 5.43 0.71 0.64
CA SER A 93 4.45 0.69 1.74
C SER A 93 4.66 -0.56 2.60
N GLU A 94 4.40 -0.48 3.90
CA GLU A 94 4.18 -1.70 4.68
C GLU A 94 2.95 -2.47 4.19
N GLU A 95 2.93 -3.76 4.49
CA GLU A 95 1.76 -4.61 4.35
C GLU A 95 1.47 -5.36 5.65
N VAL A 96 0.19 -5.45 5.99
CA VAL A 96 -0.30 -6.36 7.01
C VAL A 96 -1.38 -7.21 6.36
N PHE A 97 -1.34 -8.52 6.60
CA PHE A 97 -2.48 -9.36 6.29
C PHE A 97 -3.01 -10.11 7.51
N TYR A 98 -4.33 -10.30 7.51
CA TYR A 98 -5.05 -11.11 8.48
C TYR A 98 -5.50 -12.42 7.83
N VAL A 99 -5.26 -13.55 8.48
CA VAL A 99 -5.66 -14.87 7.98
C VAL A 99 -7.09 -15.17 8.37
N VAL A 100 -8.00 -15.09 7.38
CA VAL A 100 -9.43 -15.35 7.58
C VAL A 100 -9.70 -16.84 7.70
N GLU A 101 -9.09 -17.65 6.83
CA GLU A 101 -9.19 -19.12 6.85
C GLU A 101 -7.98 -19.77 6.15
N GLY A 102 -7.71 -21.02 6.51
CA GLY A 102 -6.59 -21.79 5.98
C GLY A 102 -5.33 -21.71 6.84
N ARG A 103 -4.23 -22.24 6.30
CA ARG A 103 -2.89 -22.24 6.91
C ARG A 103 -1.82 -22.25 5.83
N GLY A 104 -0.65 -21.76 6.17
CA GLY A 104 0.42 -21.61 5.20
C GLY A 104 1.64 -20.97 5.81
N TYR A 105 2.45 -20.36 4.95
CA TYR A 105 3.61 -19.61 5.37
C TYR A 105 3.91 -18.48 4.41
N ASP A 106 4.60 -17.46 4.91
CA ASP A 106 5.17 -16.39 4.13
C ASP A 106 6.67 -16.58 3.94
N LEU A 107 7.19 -16.06 2.82
CA LEU A 107 8.60 -16.05 2.50
C LEU A 107 9.06 -14.61 2.36
N HIS A 108 9.91 -14.12 3.26
CA HIS A 108 10.39 -12.74 3.28
C HIS A 108 11.89 -12.70 2.97
N TRP A 109 12.28 -11.98 1.91
CA TRP A 109 13.68 -11.59 1.70
C TRP A 109 13.86 -10.18 2.22
N ASP A 110 14.57 -10.07 3.35
CA ASP A 110 14.78 -8.80 4.03
C ASP A 110 15.61 -7.85 3.15
N VAL A 111 15.31 -6.55 3.26
CA VAL A 111 16.02 -5.50 2.56
C VAL A 111 17.00 -4.81 3.49
N LYS A 112 18.22 -4.59 3.00
CA LYS A 112 19.22 -3.68 3.56
C LYS A 112 19.15 -2.39 2.75
N PHE A 113 19.06 -1.28 3.47
CA PHE A 113 18.92 0.05 2.88
C PHE A 113 20.03 0.97 3.40
N ASP A 114 20.69 1.67 2.47
CA ASP A 114 21.60 2.78 2.76
C ASP A 114 21.23 3.98 1.85
N CYS A 115 21.47 5.19 2.33
CA CYS A 115 21.18 6.41 1.60
C CYS A 115 22.22 7.47 1.93
N LYS A 116 23.35 7.41 1.23
CA LYS A 116 24.43 8.42 1.30
C LYS A 116 24.13 9.55 0.32
N ASP A 117 24.34 9.28 -0.96
CA ASP A 117 24.09 10.22 -2.06
C ASP A 117 22.98 9.73 -3.00
N VAL A 118 22.75 8.42 -3.04
CA VAL A 118 21.67 7.73 -3.76
C VAL A 118 21.06 6.65 -2.87
N MET A 119 19.83 6.25 -3.16
CA MET A 119 19.18 5.14 -2.46
C MET A 119 19.73 3.81 -2.95
N GLU A 120 20.31 3.03 -2.04
CA GLU A 120 20.89 1.71 -2.31
C GLU A 120 20.07 0.65 -1.58
N PHE A 121 19.69 -0.40 -2.29
CA PHE A 121 18.92 -1.52 -1.76
C PHE A 121 19.60 -2.83 -2.13
N GLU A 122 19.75 -3.69 -1.13
CA GLU A 122 20.23 -5.06 -1.28
C GLU A 122 19.25 -5.97 -0.55
N TRP A 123 18.84 -7.07 -1.17
CA TRP A 123 17.96 -8.05 -0.54
C TRP A 123 18.75 -9.31 -0.21
N ASP A 124 18.38 -9.97 0.87
CA ASP A 124 18.90 -11.30 1.17
C ASP A 124 18.63 -12.25 -0.02
N GLU A 125 19.52 -13.24 -0.24
CA GLU A 125 19.36 -14.22 -1.32
C GLU A 125 18.33 -15.29 -0.98
N GLU A 126 18.26 -15.68 0.30
CA GLU A 126 17.37 -16.71 0.82
C GLU A 126 16.26 -16.10 1.69
N PRO A 127 15.01 -16.57 1.58
CA PRO A 127 13.93 -16.03 2.38
C PRO A 127 13.96 -16.57 3.81
N LYS A 128 13.50 -15.74 4.74
CA LYS A 128 12.98 -16.21 6.03
C LYS A 128 11.56 -16.72 5.83
N ARG A 129 11.22 -17.80 6.53
CA ARG A 129 9.91 -18.45 6.47
C ARG A 129 9.13 -18.20 7.76
N PHE A 130 7.87 -17.79 7.61
CA PHE A 130 6.98 -17.49 8.73
C PHE A 130 5.67 -18.27 8.57
N GLU A 131 5.43 -19.26 9.42
CA GLU A 131 4.16 -19.99 9.41
C GLU A 131 3.00 -19.10 9.88
N TRP A 132 1.82 -19.32 9.32
CA TRP A 132 0.59 -18.67 9.73
C TRP A 132 -0.61 -19.62 9.64
N GLU A 133 -1.60 -19.40 10.50
CA GLU A 133 -2.89 -20.08 10.50
C GLU A 133 -4.03 -19.10 10.77
N GLN A 134 -5.26 -19.60 10.70
CA GLN A 134 -6.46 -18.80 10.91
C GLN A 134 -6.40 -17.98 12.20
N GLY A 135 -6.64 -16.66 12.08
CA GLY A 135 -6.63 -15.72 13.19
C GLY A 135 -5.32 -14.95 13.36
N ASP A 136 -4.25 -15.34 12.65
CA ASP A 136 -2.97 -14.65 12.70
C ASP A 136 -2.98 -13.33 11.93
N PHE A 137 -2.12 -12.42 12.38
CA PHE A 137 -1.68 -11.25 11.62
C PHE A 137 -0.22 -11.43 11.24
N VAL A 138 0.10 -11.16 9.98
CA VAL A 138 1.47 -11.17 9.46
C VAL A 138 1.82 -9.75 9.03
N TYR A 139 2.98 -9.27 9.46
CA TYR A 139 3.51 -7.97 9.09
C TYR A 139 4.69 -8.15 8.14
N ILE A 140 4.64 -7.41 7.03
CA ILE A 140 5.68 -7.37 6.01
C ILE A 140 6.31 -5.97 6.02
N PRO A 141 7.61 -5.86 6.34
CA PRO A 141 8.29 -4.57 6.36
C PRO A 141 8.31 -3.89 5.00
N PRO A 142 8.36 -2.54 4.96
CA PRO A 142 8.57 -1.77 3.74
C PRO A 142 9.68 -2.34 2.86
N TYR A 143 9.34 -2.57 1.60
CA TYR A 143 10.23 -3.00 0.51
C TYR A 143 10.92 -4.35 0.71
N CYS A 144 10.49 -5.13 1.70
CA CYS A 144 10.79 -6.55 1.78
C CYS A 144 10.15 -7.26 0.58
N ILE A 145 10.90 -8.15 -0.07
CA ILE A 145 10.31 -9.04 -1.07
C ILE A 145 9.54 -10.11 -0.31
N HIS A 146 8.31 -10.39 -0.72
CA HIS A 146 7.45 -11.34 -0.03
C HIS A 146 6.62 -12.20 -0.98
N LYS A 147 6.11 -13.32 -0.47
CA LYS A 147 5.28 -14.30 -1.19
C LYS A 147 4.47 -15.14 -0.22
N HIS A 148 3.15 -15.12 -0.38
CA HIS A 148 2.21 -15.89 0.44
C HIS A 148 2.02 -17.30 -0.13
N VAL A 149 2.15 -18.34 0.70
CA VAL A 149 2.00 -19.73 0.26
C VAL A 149 0.94 -20.45 1.08
N ASN A 150 -0.08 -21.00 0.41
CA ASN A 150 -1.02 -21.93 1.04
C ASN A 150 -0.39 -23.32 1.15
N ALA A 151 -0.16 -23.79 2.38
CA ALA A 151 0.44 -25.10 2.64
C ALA A 151 -0.60 -26.24 2.71
N ASP A 152 -1.89 -25.92 2.71
CA ASP A 152 -2.94 -26.94 2.67
C ASP A 152 -3.13 -27.46 1.25
N ALA A 153 -2.94 -28.77 1.06
CA ALA A 153 -3.07 -29.42 -0.24
C ALA A 153 -4.51 -29.64 -0.71
N ASN A 154 -5.49 -29.45 0.17
CA ASN A 154 -6.90 -29.77 -0.09
C ASN A 154 -7.83 -28.57 0.01
N ASN A 155 -7.49 -27.56 0.82
CA ASN A 155 -8.36 -26.42 1.13
C ASN A 155 -7.76 -25.10 0.63
N GLU A 156 -8.63 -24.17 0.24
CA GLU A 156 -8.25 -22.79 -0.08
C GLU A 156 -7.90 -22.04 1.20
N ALA A 157 -6.96 -21.10 1.10
CA ALA A 157 -6.70 -20.11 2.14
C ALA A 157 -7.19 -18.73 1.68
N ARG A 158 -7.69 -17.94 2.63
CA ARG A 158 -8.13 -16.56 2.37
C ARG A 158 -7.50 -15.63 3.39
N ILE A 159 -6.86 -14.58 2.87
CA ILE A 159 -6.26 -13.51 3.66
C ILE A 159 -6.88 -12.16 3.28
N ILE A 160 -6.91 -11.23 4.24
CA ILE A 160 -7.24 -9.82 3.99
C ILE A 160 -5.94 -9.04 4.06
N VAL A 161 -5.53 -8.49 2.93
CA VAL A 161 -4.31 -7.71 2.76
C VAL A 161 -4.60 -6.23 2.88
N ILE A 162 -3.74 -5.50 3.57
CA ILE A 162 -3.89 -4.08 3.92
C ILE A 162 -2.57 -3.36 3.66
N ASN A 163 -2.60 -2.34 2.79
CA ASN A 163 -1.43 -1.52 2.44
C ASN A 163 -1.74 -0.03 2.64
N SER A 164 -0.75 0.73 3.11
CA SER A 164 -0.88 2.18 3.31
C SER A 164 -0.65 2.97 2.02
N ARG A 165 -1.66 3.73 1.59
CA ARG A 165 -1.58 4.65 0.45
C ARG A 165 -0.82 5.92 0.75
N ILE A 166 -0.65 6.31 2.01
CA ILE A 166 -0.01 7.58 2.40
C ILE A 166 1.44 7.68 1.88
N ILE A 167 2.09 6.53 1.73
CA ILE A 167 3.46 6.43 1.22
C ILE A 167 3.55 6.91 -0.25
N LYS A 168 2.49 6.74 -1.06
CA LYS A 168 2.48 7.19 -2.45
C LYS A 168 2.51 8.73 -2.58
N PRO A 169 1.63 9.52 -1.92
CA PRO A 169 1.74 10.99 -1.88
C PRO A 169 3.07 11.53 -1.34
N MET A 170 3.81 10.74 -0.55
CA MET A 170 5.14 11.11 -0.06
C MET A 170 6.24 10.96 -1.12
N GLY A 171 5.91 10.42 -2.30
CA GLY A 171 6.84 10.21 -3.41
C GLY A 171 7.41 8.78 -3.50
N PHE A 172 6.90 7.85 -2.69
CA PHE A 172 7.42 6.49 -2.53
C PHE A 172 6.47 5.43 -3.11
N ASP A 173 5.88 5.70 -4.29
CA ASP A 173 5.00 4.77 -5.00
C ASP A 173 5.77 3.75 -5.84
N TRP A 174 6.68 3.00 -5.20
CA TRP A 174 7.42 1.93 -5.86
C TRP A 174 6.77 0.60 -5.54
N PHE A 175 6.33 -0.09 -6.59
CA PHE A 175 5.64 -1.37 -6.51
C PHE A 175 6.06 -2.23 -7.70
N GLU A 176 6.61 -3.41 -7.42
CA GLU A 176 7.25 -4.26 -8.42
C GLU A 176 6.80 -5.72 -8.28
N GLN A 177 6.26 -6.26 -9.37
CA GLN A 177 6.01 -7.69 -9.51
C GLN A 177 7.28 -8.39 -10.01
N LEU A 178 7.84 -9.30 -9.21
CA LEU A 178 9.05 -10.05 -9.54
C LEU A 178 8.73 -11.42 -10.17
N GLU A 179 7.66 -12.05 -9.70
CA GLU A 179 7.13 -13.30 -10.26
C GLU A 179 5.60 -13.25 -10.23
N ASN A 180 4.94 -13.69 -11.31
CA ASN A 180 3.48 -13.81 -11.31
C ASN A 180 3.02 -15.07 -10.57
N ALA A 181 1.83 -15.01 -9.98
CA ALA A 181 1.11 -16.19 -9.51
C ALA A 181 0.86 -17.18 -10.66
N GLU A 182 0.83 -18.47 -10.33
CA GLU A 182 0.61 -19.52 -11.33
C GLU A 182 -0.77 -19.37 -12.00
N GLY A 183 -0.82 -19.35 -13.33
CA GLY A 183 -2.06 -19.29 -14.09
C GLY A 183 -2.72 -17.90 -14.13
N TYR A 184 -1.97 -16.85 -13.77
CA TYR A 184 -2.34 -15.47 -14.10
C TYR A 184 -2.28 -15.20 -15.61
#